data_AF-A0A0W0UHN5-F1
#
_entry.id   AF-A0A0W0UHN5-F1
#
_cell.length_a   1.000
_cell.length_b   1.000
_cell.length_c   1.000
_cell.angle_alpha   90.00
_cell.angle_beta   90.00
_cell.angle_gamma   90.00
#
_symmetry.space_group_name_H-M   'P 1'
#
loop_
_entity.id
_entity.type
_entity.pdbx_description
1 polymer ?
#
loop_
_entity_poly.entity_id
_entity_poly.type
_entity_poly.pdbx_seq_one_letter_code
_entity_poly.pdbx_strand_id
1 'polypeptide(L)'
;MKGAPEKTEQAKMKDLSKFINFFQMEVGHDLVDSWTPAVSKHFQKHLCKTVSEKTGKPYKATSINRTMATIRHVGRWLHQHRPLLAGDPLAQVKDLQTDAPDWNGLKCLINYL
;
A
#
# COMPACT_ATOMS: atom_id res chain seq x y z
N MET A 1 12.22 25.22 0.90
CA MET A 1 11.68 23.93 1.38
C MET A 1 12.42 22.80 0.66
N LYS A 2 13.17 21.95 1.36
CA LYS A 2 13.78 20.78 0.71
C LYS A 2 12.71 19.70 0.61
N GLY A 3 12.25 19.43 -0.61
CA GLY A 3 11.29 18.37 -0.90
C GLY A 3 11.85 16.99 -0.52
N ALA A 4 10.98 15.97 -0.51
CA ALA A 4 11.42 14.60 -0.32
C ALA A 4 12.48 14.21 -1.37
N PRO A 5 13.42 13.29 -1.07
CA PRO A 5 14.38 12.81 -2.05
C PRO A 5 13.64 12.27 -3.29
N GLU A 6 14.11 12.58 -4.50
CA GLU A 6 13.45 12.25 -5.77
C GLU A 6 13.04 10.76 -5.88
N LYS A 7 13.90 9.85 -5.41
CA LYS A 7 13.61 8.41 -5.37
C LYS A 7 12.39 8.06 -4.52
N THR A 8 12.15 8.80 -3.44
CA THR A 8 10.99 8.63 -2.55
C THR A 8 9.72 9.12 -3.22
N GLU A 9 9.80 10.25 -3.93
CA GLU A 9 8.69 10.80 -4.71
C GLU A 9 8.28 9.86 -5.84
N GLN A 10 9.24 9.39 -6.64
CA GLN A 10 9.01 8.40 -7.70
C GLN A 10 8.40 7.10 -7.17
N ALA A 11 8.82 6.65 -5.98
CA ALA A 11 8.26 5.45 -5.37
C ALA A 11 6.80 5.64 -4.94
N LYS A 12 6.46 6.79 -4.35
CA LYS A 12 5.08 7.16 -3.99
C LYS A 12 4.21 7.32 -5.23
N MET A 13 4.72 7.96 -6.28
CA MET A 13 4.00 8.12 -7.54
C MET A 13 3.68 6.76 -8.18
N LYS A 14 4.64 5.83 -8.20
CA LYS A 14 4.41 4.46 -8.67
C LYS A 14 3.41 3.67 -7.84
N ASP A 15 3.28 3.96 -6.55
CA ASP A 15 2.27 3.33 -5.69
C ASP A 15 0.88 3.90 -5.98
N LEU A 16 0.79 5.22 -6.13
CA LEU A 16 -0.44 5.90 -6.48
C LEU A 16 -0.95 5.47 -7.86
N SER A 17 -0.07 5.37 -8.87
CA SER A 17 -0.47 4.92 -10.21
C SER A 17 -1.05 3.50 -10.21
N LYS A 18 -0.51 2.58 -9.39
CA LYS A 18 -1.10 1.23 -9.26
C LYS A 18 -2.53 1.29 -8.74
N PHE A 19 -2.78 2.16 -7.75
CA PHE A 19 -4.13 2.33 -7.20
C PHE A 19 -5.08 2.97 -8.20
N ILE A 20 -4.67 4.03 -8.90
CA ILE A 20 -5.53 4.69 -9.91
C ILE A 20 -5.90 3.71 -11.02
N ASN A 21 -4.93 2.96 -11.55
CA ASN A 21 -5.19 1.97 -12.60
C ASN A 21 -6.15 0.87 -12.11
N PHE A 22 -5.95 0.39 -10.87
CA PHE A 22 -6.87 -0.58 -10.26
C PHE A 22 -8.27 0.02 -10.07
N PHE A 23 -8.36 1.25 -9.56
CA PHE A 23 -9.63 1.91 -9.26
C PHE A 23 -10.46 2.13 -10.52
N GLN A 24 -9.84 2.60 -11.60
CA GLN A 24 -10.51 2.78 -12.90
C GLN A 24 -11.01 1.45 -13.48
N MET A 25 -10.21 0.39 -13.38
CA MET A 25 -10.59 -0.94 -13.84
C MET A 25 -11.75 -1.54 -13.02
N GLU A 26 -11.72 -1.36 -11.69
CA GLU A 26 -12.67 -1.99 -10.78
C GLU A 26 -14.02 -1.24 -10.70
N VAL A 27 -13.96 0.09 -10.63
CA VAL A 27 -15.14 0.94 -10.42
C VAL A 27 -15.73 1.42 -11.75
N GLY A 28 -14.94 1.41 -12.83
CA GLY A 28 -15.37 1.82 -14.17
C GLY A 28 -15.50 3.34 -14.37
N HIS A 29 -15.23 4.13 -13.33
CA HIS A 29 -15.22 5.60 -13.38
C HIS A 29 -14.25 6.18 -12.33
N ASP A 30 -13.99 7.48 -12.40
CA ASP A 30 -13.02 8.19 -11.54
C ASP A 30 -13.65 8.98 -10.39
N LEU A 31 -14.95 8.79 -10.12
CA LEU A 31 -15.61 9.41 -8.97
C LEU A 31 -15.01 8.94 -7.65
N VAL A 32 -14.32 9.87 -7.00
CA VAL A 32 -13.63 9.69 -5.71
C VAL A 32 -14.56 9.20 -4.59
N ASP A 33 -15.86 9.55 -4.65
CA ASP A 33 -16.84 9.14 -3.64
C ASP A 33 -17.11 7.62 -3.63
N SER A 34 -16.72 6.92 -4.70
CA SER A 34 -16.75 5.44 -4.75
C SER A 34 -15.55 4.78 -4.10
N TRP A 35 -14.60 5.57 -3.59
CA TRP A 35 -13.51 5.04 -2.78
C TRP A 35 -14.01 4.67 -1.38
N THR A 36 -14.41 3.41 -1.24
CA THR A 36 -14.90 2.84 0.02
C THR A 36 -13.85 1.93 0.68
N PRO A 37 -14.01 1.57 1.97
CA PRO A 37 -13.19 0.55 2.62
C PRO A 37 -13.17 -0.80 1.90
N ALA A 38 -14.24 -1.16 1.20
CA ALA A 38 -14.31 -2.40 0.41
C ALA A 38 -13.35 -2.35 -0.78
N VAL A 39 -13.30 -1.22 -1.49
CA VAL A 39 -12.39 -1.01 -2.62
C VAL A 39 -10.93 -1.09 -2.15
N SER A 40 -10.60 -0.48 -1.02
CA SER A 40 -9.24 -0.56 -0.46
C SER A 40 -8.84 -1.99 -0.06
N LYS A 41 -9.77 -2.77 0.53
CA LYS A 41 -9.54 -4.20 0.82
C LYS A 41 -9.38 -5.01 -0.47
N HIS A 42 -10.15 -4.69 -1.51
CA HIS A 42 -10.03 -5.37 -2.79
C HIS A 42 -8.69 -5.06 -3.46
N PHE A 43 -8.26 -3.79 -3.43
CA PHE A 43 -6.94 -3.40 -3.92
C PHE A 43 -5.80 -4.15 -3.22
N GLN A 44 -5.86 -4.30 -1.89
CA GLN A 44 -4.88 -5.08 -1.14
C GLN A 44 -4.83 -6.54 -1.61
N LYS A 45 -6.00 -7.17 -1.82
CA LYS A 45 -6.09 -8.54 -2.35
C LYS A 45 -5.57 -8.63 -3.79
N HIS A 46 -5.84 -7.62 -4.63
CA HIS A 46 -5.31 -7.53 -5.98
C HIS A 46 -3.79 -7.53 -5.94
N LEU A 47 -3.16 -6.65 -5.13
CA LEU A 47 -1.71 -6.59 -4.97
C LEU A 47 -1.08 -7.91 -4.50
N CYS A 48 -1.79 -8.69 -3.66
CA CYS A 48 -1.30 -10.01 -3.23
C CYS A 48 -1.23 -11.02 -4.40
N LYS A 49 -2.09 -10.86 -5.41
CA LYS A 49 -2.17 -11.74 -6.59
C LYS A 49 -1.36 -11.22 -7.78
N THR A 50 -1.07 -9.92 -7.81
CA THR A 50 -0.30 -9.30 -8.91
C THR A 50 1.14 -9.80 -8.91
N VAL A 51 1.59 -10.27 -10.07
CA VAL A 51 2.99 -10.62 -10.31
C VAL A 51 3.74 -9.38 -10.77
N SER A 52 4.86 -9.08 -10.12
CA SER A 52 5.75 -7.98 -10.49
C SER A 52 6.45 -8.30 -11.81
N GLU A 53 6.25 -7.46 -12.83
CA GLU A 53 6.92 -7.57 -14.14
C GLU A 53 8.45 -7.61 -14.01
N LYS A 54 9.01 -6.90 -13.03
CA LYS A 54 10.47 -6.82 -12.83
C LYS A 54 11.08 -8.11 -12.28
N THR A 55 10.33 -8.84 -11.46
CA THR A 55 10.86 -9.96 -10.68
C THR A 55 10.21 -11.29 -11.05
N GLY A 56 9.14 -11.28 -11.85
CA GLY A 56 8.34 -12.47 -12.17
C GLY A 56 7.69 -13.13 -10.95
N LYS A 57 7.63 -12.43 -9.81
CA LYS A 57 7.16 -12.97 -8.52
C LYS A 57 6.04 -12.09 -7.95
N PRO A 58 5.12 -12.66 -7.14
CA PRO A 58 4.16 -11.87 -6.38
C PRO A 58 4.83 -10.79 -5.52
N TYR A 59 4.13 -9.69 -5.27
CA TYR A 59 4.65 -8.64 -4.40
C TYR A 59 4.87 -9.17 -2.98
N LYS A 60 6.02 -8.81 -2.38
CA LYS A 60 6.29 -9.08 -0.96
C LYS A 60 5.35 -8.27 -0.07
N ALA A 61 4.98 -8.81 1.08
CA ALA A 61 4.14 -8.13 2.07
C ALA A 61 4.65 -6.73 2.45
N THR A 62 5.97 -6.55 2.58
CA THR A 62 6.58 -5.22 2.84
C THR A 62 6.31 -4.20 1.73
N SER A 63 6.33 -4.64 0.47
CA SER A 63 6.04 -3.77 -0.67
C SER A 63 4.57 -3.39 -0.71
N ILE A 64 3.68 -4.36 -0.45
CA ILE A 64 2.24 -4.13 -0.37
C ILE A 64 1.92 -3.16 0.77
N ASN A 65 2.45 -3.37 1.96
CA ASN A 65 2.24 -2.49 3.13
C ASN A 65 2.74 -1.06 2.84
N ARG A 66 3.88 -0.90 2.17
CA ARG A 66 4.39 0.42 1.73
C ARG A 66 3.43 1.10 0.75
N THR A 67 2.90 0.37 -0.23
CA THR A 67 1.89 0.88 -1.16
C THR A 67 0.63 1.29 -0.41
N MET A 68 0.10 0.42 0.47
CA MET A 68 -1.10 0.70 1.27
C MET A 68 -0.90 1.91 2.20
N ALA A 69 0.28 2.10 2.78
CA ALA A 69 0.60 3.28 3.57
C ALA A 69 0.57 4.59 2.75
N THR A 70 1.11 4.56 1.52
CA THR A 70 1.03 5.70 0.60
C THR A 70 -0.44 6.03 0.28
N ILE A 71 -1.24 5.02 -0.04
CA ILE A 71 -2.66 5.18 -0.36
C ILE A 71 -3.45 5.68 0.86
N ARG A 72 -3.14 5.19 2.07
CA ARG A 72 -3.73 5.67 3.32
C ARG A 72 -3.45 7.15 3.56
N HIS A 73 -2.22 7.59 3.28
CA HIS A 73 -1.85 8.99 3.41
C HIS A 73 -2.64 9.88 2.43
N VAL A 74 -2.76 9.45 1.17
CA VAL A 74 -3.56 10.16 0.16
C VAL A 74 -5.04 10.20 0.53
N GLY A 75 -5.63 9.07 0.96
CA GLY A 75 -7.05 9.02 1.34
C GLY A 75 -7.37 9.94 2.51
N ARG A 76 -6.49 10.01 3.52
CA ARG A 76 -6.64 10.94 4.65
C ARG A 76 -6.48 12.40 4.23
N TRP A 77 -5.45 12.69 3.43
CA TRP A 77 -5.26 14.03 2.89
C TRP A 77 -6.48 14.48 2.06
N LEU A 78 -7.02 13.60 1.22
CA LEU A 78 -8.21 13.85 0.44
C LEU A 78 -9.43 14.10 1.34
N HIS A 79 -9.66 13.26 2.34
CA HIS A 79 -10.76 13.40 3.29
C HIS A 79 -10.73 14.73 4.05
N GLN A 80 -9.54 15.26 4.35
CA GLN A 80 -9.36 16.59 4.97
C GLN A 80 -9.78 17.74 4.05
N HIS A 81 -9.60 17.60 2.73
CA HIS A 81 -9.93 18.65 1.76
C HIS A 81 -11.35 18.50 1.21
N ARG A 82 -11.84 17.27 1.09
CA ARG A 82 -13.17 16.90 0.64
C ARG A 82 -13.63 15.67 1.44
N PRO A 83 -14.59 15.84 2.37
CA PRO A 83 -15.18 14.71 3.07
C PRO A 83 -15.74 13.70 2.06
N LEU A 84 -15.29 12.46 2.18
CA LEU A 84 -15.76 11.34 1.35
C LEU A 84 -17.07 10.81 1.93
N LEU A 85 -18.03 10.48 1.06
CA LEU A 85 -19.34 9.95 1.48
C LEU A 85 -19.22 8.67 2.34
N ALA A 86 -18.18 7.87 2.10
CA ALA A 86 -17.93 6.62 2.81
C ALA A 86 -17.01 6.74 4.05
N GLY A 87 -16.60 7.97 4.45
CA GLY A 87 -15.67 8.19 5.56
C GLY A 87 -14.20 7.92 5.20
N ASP A 88 -13.38 7.45 6.14
CA ASP A 88 -11.97 7.07 5.87
C ASP A 88 -11.93 5.73 5.10
N PRO A 89 -11.48 5.74 3.82
CA PRO A 89 -11.52 4.57 2.95
C PRO A 89 -10.49 3.50 3.34
N LEU A 90 -9.63 3.73 4.34
CA LEU A 90 -8.65 2.76 4.84
C LEU A 90 -8.78 2.47 6.34
N ALA A 91 -9.82 2.97 7.02
CA ALA A 91 -9.99 2.78 8.48
C ALA A 91 -9.96 1.31 8.93
N GLN A 92 -10.43 0.39 8.09
CA GLN A 92 -10.53 -1.04 8.41
C GLN A 92 -9.50 -1.92 7.68
N VAL A 93 -8.52 -1.33 6.97
CA VAL A 93 -7.54 -2.10 6.21
C VAL A 93 -6.30 -2.34 7.06
N LYS A 94 -6.16 -3.58 7.54
CA LYS A 94 -5.01 -4.04 8.32
C LYS A 94 -3.82 -4.32 7.39
N ASP A 95 -2.62 -4.03 7.88
CA ASP A 95 -1.40 -4.35 7.16
C ASP A 95 -1.19 -5.88 7.15
N LEU A 96 -0.53 -6.39 6.10
CA LEU A 96 -0.19 -7.79 5.99
C LEU A 96 0.90 -8.15 7.00
N GLN A 97 0.80 -9.32 7.63
CA GLN A 97 1.88 -9.85 8.44
C GLN A 97 3.10 -10.12 7.55
N THR A 98 4.24 -9.61 7.98
CA THR A 98 5.54 -9.96 7.40
C THR A 98 6.12 -11.09 8.22
N ASP A 99 6.67 -12.11 7.57
CA ASP A 99 7.45 -13.13 8.28
C ASP A 99 8.53 -12.44 9.12
N ALA A 100 8.67 -12.88 10.38
CA ALA A 100 9.77 -12.41 11.21
C ALA A 100 11.08 -12.68 10.45
N PRO A 101 12.02 -11.72 10.42
CA PRO A 101 13.32 -11.98 9.81
C PRO A 101 13.89 -13.23 10.47
N ASP A 102 14.31 -14.20 9.67
CA ASP A 102 15.02 -15.36 10.19
C ASP A 102 16.35 -14.84 10.75
N TRP A 103 16.41 -14.67 12.08
CA TRP A 103 17.57 -14.14 12.81
C TRP A 103 18.70 -15.18 12.86
N ASN A 104 19.04 -15.79 11.72
CA ASN A 104 20.15 -16.73 11.63
C ASN A 104 21.50 -16.10 12.05
N GLY A 105 21.59 -14.77 12.16
CA GLY A 105 22.74 -14.06 12.74
C GLY A 105 22.80 -13.99 14.27
N LEU A 106 21.71 -14.28 15.00
CA LEU A 106 21.68 -14.21 16.48
C LEU A 106 21.88 -15.57 17.17
N LYS A 107 21.81 -16.69 16.44
CA LYS A 107 22.08 -18.03 17.00
C LYS A 107 23.49 -18.16 17.59
N CYS A 108 24.43 -17.30 17.21
CA CYS A 108 25.79 -17.29 17.73
C CYS A 108 25.92 -16.67 19.13
N LEU A 109 24.96 -15.82 19.56
CA LEU A 109 25.05 -15.10 20.84
C LEU A 109 24.38 -15.82 22.01
N ILE A 110 23.59 -16.86 21.75
CA ILE A 110 22.87 -17.61 22.81
C ILE A 110 23.78 -18.67 23.47
N ASN A 111 24.89 -19.06 22.84
CA ASN A 111 25.85 -20.01 23.43
C ASN A 111 26.89 -19.37 24.38
N TYR A 112 26.78 -18.07 24.64
CA TYR A 112 27.69 -17.31 25.52
C TYR A 112 26.98 -16.66 26.72
N LEU A 113 25.72 -17.03 27.00
CA LEU A 113 24.98 -16.71 28.21
C LEU A 113 24.68 -18.00 28.98
#